data_AF-A0A1M3N4V1-F1
#
_entry.id   AF-A0A1M3N4V1-F1
#
_cell.length_a   1.000
_cell.length_b   1.000
_cell.length_c   1.000
_cell.angle_alpha   90.00
_cell.angle_beta   90.00
_cell.angle_gamma   90.00
#
_symmetry.space_group_name_H-M   'P 1'
#
loop_
_entity.id
_entity.type
_entity.pdbx_description
1 polymer ?
#
loop_
_entity_poly.entity_id
_entity_poly.type
_entity_poly.pdbx_seq_one_letter_code
_entity_poly.pdbx_strand_id
1 'polypeptide(L)'
;MYPHNPFYVLELGHDAAPGEIERQGRKLLGLFEVGSTKAGTYTCPLGTFERDETMVREAMAALRDPRRRAKESCLVSLLAGAGEETIVREQDSPLEDAFLAGGYRGL
;
A
#
# COMPACT_ATOMS: atom_id res chain seq x y z
N MET A 1 7.93 10.32 2.33
CA MET A 1 7.12 9.08 2.24
C MET A 1 7.88 8.11 1.35
N TYR A 2 8.09 6.85 1.74
CA TYR A 2 9.08 5.96 1.13
C TYR A 2 8.42 5.04 0.08
N PRO A 3 8.40 5.40 -1.22
CA PRO A 3 7.78 4.57 -2.26
C PRO A 3 8.45 3.19 -2.39
N HIS A 4 9.68 3.02 -1.88
CA HIS A 4 10.47 1.80 -1.97
C HIS A 4 10.30 0.88 -0.75
N ASN A 5 9.14 0.93 -0.08
CA ASN A 5 8.87 0.00 1.02
C ASN A 5 9.00 -1.46 0.51
N PRO A 6 9.69 -2.35 1.23
CA PRO A 6 9.96 -3.71 0.78
C PRO A 6 8.72 -4.53 0.42
N PHE A 7 7.58 -4.29 1.09
CA PHE A 7 6.33 -5.00 0.78
C PHE A 7 5.76 -4.59 -0.59
N TYR A 8 5.82 -3.29 -0.93
CA TYR A 8 5.38 -2.83 -2.24
C TYR A 8 6.33 -3.28 -3.36
N VAL A 9 7.64 -3.25 -3.13
CA VAL A 9 8.65 -3.73 -4.11
C VAL A 9 8.42 -5.20 -4.45
N LEU A 10 8.05 -6.02 -3.46
CA LEU A 10 7.73 -7.44 -3.66
C LEU A 10 6.28 -7.70 -4.07
N GLU A 11 5.43 -6.68 -4.11
CA GLU A 11 4.00 -6.76 -4.40
C GLU A 11 3.28 -7.73 -3.43
N LEU A 12 3.59 -7.60 -2.14
CA LEU A 12 3.05 -8.43 -1.06
C LEU A 12 2.20 -7.61 -0.09
N GLY A 13 1.26 -8.29 0.55
CA GLY A 13 0.53 -7.77 1.70
C GLY A 13 1.45 -7.54 2.90
N HIS A 14 1.10 -6.58 3.75
CA HIS A 14 1.82 -6.24 4.98
C HIS A 14 1.93 -7.37 6.03
N ASP A 15 1.11 -8.40 5.87
CA ASP A 15 0.92 -9.57 6.72
C ASP A 15 1.56 -10.82 6.11
N ALA A 16 2.26 -10.68 4.98
CA ALA A 16 2.90 -11.78 4.27
C ALA A 16 3.87 -12.55 5.17
N ALA A 17 3.76 -13.88 5.13
CA ALA A 17 4.60 -14.77 5.91
C ALA A 17 6.05 -14.79 5.37
N PRO A 18 7.06 -15.13 6.19
CA PRO A 18 8.46 -15.21 5.75
C PRO A 18 8.70 -16.12 4.54
N GLY A 19 7.99 -17.25 4.46
CA GLY A 19 8.10 -18.16 3.32
C GLY A 19 7.54 -17.59 2.02
N GLU A 20 6.52 -16.72 2.12
CA GLU A 20 5.94 -16.04 0.96
C GLU A 20 6.85 -14.94 0.43
N ILE A 21 7.51 -14.20 1.33
CA ILE A 21 8.51 -13.18 0.99
C ILE A 21 9.65 -13.80 0.16
N GLU A 22 10.22 -14.91 0.62
CA GLU A 22 11.29 -15.63 -0.09
C GLU A 22 10.83 -16.19 -1.44
N ARG A 23 9.63 -16.79 -1.49
CA ARG A 23 9.07 -17.35 -2.73
C ARG A 23 8.85 -16.26 -3.78
N GLN A 24 8.25 -15.14 -3.37
CA GLN A 24 7.93 -14.04 -4.26
C GLN A 24 9.20 -13.32 -4.74
N GLY A 25 10.17 -13.07 -3.86
CA GLY A 25 11.43 -12.48 -4.27
C GLY A 25 12.21 -13.33 -5.26
N ARG A 26 12.27 -14.66 -5.05
CA ARG A 26 12.87 -15.59 -6.03
C ARG A 26 12.15 -15.59 -7.37
N LYS A 27 10.81 -15.55 -7.35
CA LYS A 27 10.00 -15.44 -8.57
C LYS A 27 10.33 -14.17 -9.35
N LEU A 28 10.41 -13.03 -8.67
CA LEU A 28 10.73 -11.74 -9.29
C LEU A 28 12.15 -11.73 -9.88
N LEU A 29 13.13 -12.26 -9.16
CA LEU A 29 14.50 -12.39 -9.69
C LEU A 29 14.55 -13.29 -10.92
N GLY A 30 13.86 -14.43 -10.92
CA GLY A 30 13.75 -15.27 -12.11
C GLY A 30 13.06 -14.58 -13.29
N LEU A 31 12.11 -13.67 -13.03
CA LEU A 31 11.47 -12.87 -14.07
C LEU A 31 12.42 -11.81 -14.67
N PHE A 32 13.33 -11.27 -13.88
CA PHE A 32 14.38 -10.39 -14.38
C PHE A 32 15.39 -11.15 -15.26
N GLU A 33 15.79 -12.36 -14.85
CA GLU A 33 16.72 -13.20 -15.61
C GLU A 33 16.19 -13.57 -17.01
N VAL A 34 14.88 -13.74 -17.16
CA VAL A 34 14.24 -14.00 -18.47
C VAL A 34 13.86 -12.72 -19.24
N GLY A 35 14.21 -11.54 -18.73
CA GLY A 35 13.96 -10.24 -19.37
C GLY A 35 12.48 -9.83 -19.40
N SER A 36 11.68 -10.26 -18.43
CA SER A 36 10.26 -9.91 -18.39
C SER A 36 10.05 -8.44 -18.01
N THR A 37 9.37 -7.68 -18.87
CA THR A 37 9.02 -6.27 -18.60
C THR A 37 8.15 -6.08 -17.37
N LYS A 38 7.35 -7.10 -17.00
CA LYS A 38 6.52 -7.08 -15.78
C LYS A 38 7.37 -7.05 -14.50
N ALA A 39 8.61 -7.54 -14.54
CA ALA A 39 9.50 -7.45 -13.39
C ALA A 39 9.96 -6.01 -13.12
N GLY A 40 10.05 -5.17 -14.16
CA GLY A 40 10.62 -3.84 -14.07
C GLY A 40 9.75 -2.75 -13.43
N THR A 41 8.50 -3.06 -13.07
CA THR A 41 7.58 -2.08 -12.47
C THR A 41 6.77 -2.70 -11.33
N TYR A 42 6.35 -1.88 -10.37
CA TYR A 42 5.42 -2.25 -9.30
C TYR A 42 4.48 -1.08 -9.00
N THR A 43 3.32 -1.40 -8.43
CA THR A 43 2.33 -0.41 -8.02
C THR A 43 2.28 -0.31 -6.50
N CYS A 44 2.21 0.91 -5.98
CA CYS A 44 1.91 1.19 -4.59
C CYS A 44 0.84 2.29 -4.49
N PRO A 45 0.33 2.62 -3.28
CA PRO A 45 -0.69 3.66 -3.12
C PRO A 45 -0.30 5.05 -3.65
N LEU A 46 1.00 5.29 -3.84
CA LEU A 46 1.52 6.54 -4.42
C LEU A 46 1.59 6.55 -5.96
N GLY A 47 1.35 5.41 -6.61
CA GLY A 47 1.44 5.25 -8.06
C GLY A 47 2.30 4.07 -8.49
N THR A 48 2.70 4.07 -9.77
CA THR A 48 3.55 3.03 -10.36
C THR A 48 5.00 3.51 -10.41
N PHE A 49 5.93 2.62 -10.05
CA PHE A 49 7.35 2.90 -9.96
C PHE A 49 8.18 1.83 -10.66
N GLU A 50 9.39 2.18 -11.07
CA GLU A 50 10.38 1.25 -11.62
C GLU A 50 11.02 0.40 -10.51
N ARG A 51 11.30 -0.85 -10.83
CA ARG A 51 11.93 -1.85 -9.97
C ARG A 51 13.13 -2.45 -10.69
N ASP A 52 14.23 -2.59 -9.98
CA ASP A 52 15.40 -3.33 -10.44
C ASP A 52 15.64 -4.59 -9.58
N GLU A 53 16.60 -5.41 -10.01
CA GLU A 53 16.98 -6.61 -9.25
C GLU A 53 17.56 -6.27 -7.87
N THR A 54 18.31 -5.16 -7.77
CA THR A 54 18.97 -4.73 -6.53
C THR A 54 17.92 -4.44 -5.45
N MET A 55 16.89 -3.68 -5.80
CA MET A 55 15.76 -3.36 -4.92
C MET A 55 15.05 -4.63 -4.43
N VAL A 56 14.88 -5.64 -5.29
CA VAL A 56 14.27 -6.93 -4.87
C VAL A 56 15.15 -7.63 -3.84
N ARG A 57 16.47 -7.69 -4.07
CA ARG A 57 17.41 -8.33 -3.13
C ARG A 57 17.46 -7.59 -1.80
N GLU A 58 17.50 -6.26 -1.83
CA GLU A 58 17.47 -5.40 -0.65
C GLU A 58 16.15 -5.53 0.12
N ALA A 59 15.02 -5.59 -0.59
CA ALA A 59 13.71 -5.79 0.00
C ALA A 59 13.62 -7.13 0.74
N MET A 60 14.07 -8.23 0.11
CA MET A 60 14.13 -9.54 0.78
C MET A 60 15.04 -9.49 2.02
N ALA A 61 16.22 -8.87 1.91
CA ALA A 61 17.17 -8.78 3.02
C ALA A 61 16.61 -7.95 4.18
N ALA A 62 15.96 -6.82 3.89
CA ALA A 62 15.32 -5.96 4.88
C ALA A 62 14.19 -6.69 5.61
N LEU A 63 13.37 -7.45 4.88
CA LEU A 63 12.26 -8.22 5.45
C LEU A 63 12.71 -9.50 6.15
N ARG A 64 13.97 -9.92 6.04
CA ARG A 64 14.50 -11.08 6.78
C ARG A 64 14.64 -10.79 8.27
N ASP A 65 14.98 -9.54 8.63
CA ASP A 65 15.05 -9.08 10.01
C ASP A 65 13.62 -8.83 10.57
N PRO A 66 13.20 -9.53 11.64
CA PRO A 66 11.85 -9.37 12.19
C PRO A 66 11.57 -7.97 12.70
N ARG A 67 12.57 -7.23 13.21
CA ARG A 67 12.38 -5.86 13.71
C ARG A 67 12.12 -4.90 12.57
N ARG A 68 12.91 -5.00 11.49
CA ARG A 68 12.72 -4.20 10.28
C ARG A 68 11.40 -4.54 9.62
N ARG A 69 11.05 -5.83 9.52
CA ARG A 69 9.76 -6.29 8.99
C ARG A 69 8.58 -5.66 9.74
N ALA A 70 8.59 -5.67 11.08
CA ALA A 70 7.52 -5.09 11.88
C ALA A 70 7.37 -3.57 11.63
N LYS A 71 8.48 -2.84 11.54
CA LYS A 71 8.49 -1.42 11.21
C LYS A 71 7.88 -1.16 9.82
N GLU A 72 8.33 -1.88 8.80
CA GLU A 72 7.85 -1.68 7.43
C GLU A 72 6.37 -2.10 7.29
N SER A 73 5.94 -3.16 7.98
CA SER A 73 4.55 -3.63 8.01
C SER A 73 3.63 -2.58 8.63
N CYS A 74 4.05 -1.97 9.75
CA CYS A 74 3.32 -0.88 10.41
C CYS A 74 3.15 0.35 9.49
N LEU A 75 4.17 0.70 8.71
CA LEU A 75 4.08 1.79 7.74
C LEU A 75 3.04 1.48 6.65
N VAL A 76 3.04 0.26 6.12
CA VAL A 76 2.05 -0.17 5.11
C VAL A 76 0.65 -0.24 5.70
N SER A 77 0.46 -0.77 6.91
CA SER A 77 -0.86 -0.84 7.56
C SER A 77 -1.47 0.54 7.77
N LEU A 78 -0.65 1.51 8.18
CA LEU A 78 -1.10 2.89 8.39
C LEU A 78 -1.53 3.57 7.08
N LEU A 79 -0.91 3.18 5.97
CA LEU A 79 -1.23 3.69 4.63
C LEU A 79 -2.43 2.99 3.99
N ALA A 80 -2.57 1.68 4.20
CA ALA A 80 -3.73 0.93 3.73
C ALA A 80 -5.02 1.45 4.38
N GLY A 81 -4.98 1.77 5.68
CA GLY A 81 -6.12 2.35 6.39
C GLY A 81 -6.56 3.73 5.90
N ALA A 82 -5.74 4.46 5.14
CA ALA A 82 -6.11 5.74 4.56
C ALA A 82 -6.90 5.63 3.24
N GLY A 83 -6.91 4.45 2.61
CA GLY A 83 -7.55 4.21 1.31
C GLY A 83 -8.99 3.69 1.38
N GLU A 84 -9.47 3.32 2.57
CA GLU A 84 -10.75 2.63 2.75
C GLU A 84 -11.81 3.44 3.52
N GLU A 85 -11.62 4.75 3.64
CA GLU A 85 -12.70 5.67 3.99
C GLU A 85 -13.16 6.37 2.70
N THR A 86 -13.91 5.65 1.86
CA THR A 86 -14.92 6.35 1.06
C THR A 86 -15.98 6.82 2.05
N ILE A 87 -15.70 7.94 2.72
CA ILE A 87 -16.75 8.75 3.32
C ILE A 87 -17.57 9.21 2.11
N VAL A 88 -18.62 8.46 1.76
CA VAL A 88 -19.74 9.04 1.03
C VAL A 88 -20.39 9.99 2.03
N ARG A 89 -19.76 11.14 2.23
CA ARG A 89 -20.44 12.30 2.75
C ARG A 89 -21.34 12.71 1.59
N GLU A 90 -22.61 12.34 1.70
CA GLU A 90 -23.66 12.93 0.89
C GLU A 90 -23.62 14.44 1.21
N GLN A 91 -22.89 15.18 0.38
CA GLN A 91 -22.53 16.59 0.62
C GLN A 91 -23.69 17.56 0.37
N ASP A 92 -24.86 17.07 0.00
CA ASP A 92 -26.07 17.87 -0.21
C ASP A 92 -27.25 17.23 0.55
N SER A 93 -27.28 17.39 1.87
CA SER A 93 -28.56 17.32 2.60
C SER A 93 -29.11 18.74 2.74
N PRO A 94 -29.92 19.23 1.79
CA PRO A 94 -30.55 20.55 1.88
C PRO A 94 -31.51 20.70 3.06
N LEU A 95 -31.82 19.61 3.77
CA LEU A 95 -32.74 19.62 4.90
C LEU A 95 -32.15 20.32 6.13
N GLU A 96 -30.88 20.09 6.46
CA GLU A 96 -30.26 20.69 7.66
C GLU A 96 -30.15 22.21 7.53
N ASP A 97 -29.79 22.71 6.34
CA ASP A 97 -29.73 24.14 6.04
C ASP A 97 -31.13 24.76 5.92
N ALA A 98 -32.14 24.02 5.43
CA ALA A 98 -33.50 24.51 5.34
C ALA A 98 -34.14 24.74 6.72
N PHE A 99 -33.83 23.93 7.74
CA PHE A 99 -34.34 24.15 9.10
C PHE A 99 -33.78 25.43 9.73
N LEU A 100 -32.49 25.73 9.49
CA LEU A 100 -31.83 26.95 9.95
C LEU A 100 -32.31 28.19 9.20
N ALA A 101 -32.48 28.10 7.87
CA ALA A 101 -32.98 29.20 7.06
C ALA A 101 -34.48 29.48 7.26
N GLY A 102 -35.27 28.46 7.58
CA GLY A 102 -36.72 28.53 7.77
C GLY A 102 -37.18 28.94 9.18
N GLY A 103 -36.27 29.13 10.13
CA GLY A 103 -36.60 29.56 11.50
C GLY A 103 -37.37 28.51 12.32
N TYR A 104 -37.28 27.23 11.96
CA TYR A 104 -37.91 26.15 12.73
C TYR A 104 -37.01 25.79 13.92
N ARG A 105 -37.34 26.33 15.08
CA ARG A 105 -36.82 25.88 16.38
C ARG A 105 -37.54 24.59 16.75
N GLY A 106 -36.79 23.53 17.00
CA GLY A 106 -37.30 22.19 17.28
C GLY A 106 -38.44 22.14 18.29
N LEU A 107 -39.32 21.15 18.09
CA LEU A 107 -40.12 20.55 19.16
C LEU A 107 -39.22 19.69 20.05
#